data_AF-A0A0R0AL41-F1
#
_entry.id   AF-A0A0R0AL41-F1
#
_cell.length_a   1.000
_cell.length_b   1.000
_cell.length_c   1.000
_cell.angle_alpha   90.00
_cell.angle_beta   90.00
_cell.angle_gamma   90.00
#
_symmetry.space_group_name_H-M   'P 1'
#
loop_
_entity.id
_entity.type
_entity.pdbx_description
1 polymer ?
#
loop_
_entity_poly.entity_id
_entity_poly.type
_entity_poly.pdbx_seq_one_letter_code
_entity_poly.pdbx_strand_id
1 'polypeptide(L)'
;MPRYGKLLGFLIGALLCRPSPLLGAVIGLLIGHAFDRGWFSGERDDPYRELGLTSDATAAEIDLAYRRLMSQFHPDKVARAAPEARRQAERRASQINAAYDRIQRRRRR
;
A
#
# COMPACT_ATOMS: atom_id res chain seq x y z
N MET A 1 3.67 3.42 16.90
CA MET A 1 2.28 3.36 17.36
C MET A 1 2.11 2.10 18.20
N PRO A 2 1.33 2.12 19.29
CA PRO A 2 1.18 0.94 20.13
C PRO A 2 0.47 -0.17 19.34
N ARG A 3 0.99 -1.40 19.47
CA ARG A 3 0.53 -2.59 18.74
C ARG A 3 -0.69 -3.18 19.45
N TYR A 4 -1.88 -2.63 19.13
CA TYR A 4 -3.13 -3.01 19.77
C TYR A 4 -3.80 -4.25 19.15
N GLY A 5 -3.33 -4.75 18.01
CA GLY A 5 -3.93 -5.88 17.31
C GLY A 5 -3.89 -7.17 18.11
N LYS A 6 -2.79 -7.45 18.83
CA LYS A 6 -2.66 -8.63 19.70
C LYS A 6 -3.63 -8.64 20.87
N LEU A 7 -3.80 -7.51 21.54
CA LEU A 7 -4.68 -7.40 22.71
C LEU A 7 -6.16 -7.47 22.30
N LEU A 8 -6.51 -6.77 21.22
CA LEU A 8 -7.86 -6.81 20.67
C LEU A 8 -8.21 -8.20 20.11
N GLY A 9 -7.27 -8.83 19.39
CA GLY A 9 -7.42 -10.18 18.86
C GLY A 9 -7.60 -11.22 19.95
N PHE A 10 -6.80 -11.16 21.02
CA PHE A 10 -6.93 -12.04 22.19
C PHE A 10 -8.32 -11.93 22.86
N LEU A 11 -8.79 -10.71 23.12
CA LEU A 11 -10.07 -10.47 23.78
C LEU A 11 -11.27 -10.88 22.92
N ILE A 12 -11.26 -10.53 21.62
CA ILE A 12 -12.32 -10.91 20.68
C ILE A 12 -12.31 -12.43 20.46
N GLY A 13 -11.13 -13.03 20.30
CA GLY A 13 -10.97 -14.47 20.14
C GLY A 13 -11.52 -15.25 21.33
N ALA A 14 -11.21 -14.81 22.55
CA ALA A 14 -11.74 -15.39 23.78
C ALA A 14 -13.27 -15.27 23.90
N LEU A 15 -13.84 -14.16 23.42
CA LEU A 15 -15.26 -13.86 23.51
C LEU A 15 -16.11 -14.61 22.47
N LEU A 16 -15.61 -14.77 21.23
CA LEU A 16 -16.34 -15.40 20.13
C LEU A 16 -16.39 -16.94 20.23
N CYS A 17 -15.32 -17.58 20.71
CA CYS A 17 -15.31 -19.03 20.94
C CYS A 17 -15.86 -19.36 22.34
N ARG A 18 -17.16 -19.13 22.53
CA ARG A 18 -17.86 -19.44 23.79
C ARG A 18 -17.73 -20.91 24.27
N PRO A 19 -17.61 -21.94 23.39
CA PRO A 19 -17.37 -23.32 23.82
C PRO A 19 -15.92 -23.61 24.29
N SER A 20 -14.94 -22.81 23.86
CA SER A 20 -13.51 -23.04 24.13
C SER A 20 -12.71 -21.72 24.13
N PRO A 21 -12.87 -20.89 25.18
CA PRO A 21 -12.34 -19.52 25.20
C PRO A 21 -10.80 -19.46 25.12
N LEU A 22 -10.09 -20.45 25.64
CA LEU A 22 -8.63 -20.53 25.57
C LEU A 22 -8.13 -20.75 24.13
N LEU A 23 -8.84 -21.56 23.34
CA LEU A 23 -8.49 -21.81 21.94
C LEU A 23 -8.72 -20.53 21.11
N GLY A 24 -9.86 -19.88 21.33
CA GLY A 24 -10.17 -18.60 20.70
C GLY A 24 -9.16 -17.50 21.04
N ALA A 25 -8.74 -17.42 22.31
CA ALA A 25 -7.72 -16.48 22.76
C ALA A 25 -6.36 -16.68 22.07
N VAL A 26 -5.92 -17.93 21.91
CA VAL A 26 -4.67 -18.28 21.21
C VAL A 26 -4.76 -17.92 19.72
N ILE A 27 -5.84 -18.29 19.04
CA ILE A 27 -6.07 -17.96 17.63
C ILE A 27 -6.11 -16.44 17.44
N GLY A 28 -6.85 -15.74 18.31
CA GLY A 28 -6.96 -14.30 18.31
C GLY A 28 -5.63 -13.58 18.55
N LEU A 29 -4.79 -14.11 19.45
CA LEU A 29 -3.44 -13.60 19.69
C LEU A 29 -2.54 -13.78 18.46
N LEU A 30 -2.61 -14.95 17.80
CA LEU A 30 -1.82 -15.24 16.59
C LEU A 30 -2.23 -14.34 15.42
N ILE A 31 -3.53 -14.16 15.19
CA ILE A 31 -4.07 -13.27 14.15
C ILE A 31 -3.74 -11.81 14.46
N GLY A 32 -3.97 -11.37 15.70
CA GLY A 32 -3.60 -10.03 16.15
C GLY A 32 -2.10 -9.75 16.02
N HIS A 33 -1.27 -10.76 16.26
CA HIS A 33 0.17 -10.68 16.08
C HIS A 33 0.59 -10.62 14.61
N ALA A 34 -0.07 -11.36 13.72
CA ALA A 34 0.12 -11.27 12.28
C ALA A 34 -0.32 -9.90 11.73
N PHE A 35 -1.43 -9.36 12.25
CA PHE A 35 -1.93 -8.02 11.92
C PHE A 35 -0.95 -6.93 12.36
N ASP A 36 -0.45 -7.01 13.60
CA ASP A 36 0.58 -6.09 14.13
C ASP A 36 1.93 -6.21 13.41
N ARG A 37 2.20 -7.34 12.75
CA ARG A 37 3.37 -7.55 11.89
C ARG A 37 3.16 -7.07 10.45
N GLY A 38 1.98 -6.55 10.12
CA GLY A 38 1.72 -5.99 8.81
C GLY A 38 1.46 -7.05 7.74
N TRP A 39 0.82 -8.17 8.09
CA TRP A 39 0.37 -9.17 7.10
C TRP A 39 -0.46 -8.53 5.96
N PHE A 40 -1.14 -7.42 6.21
CA PHE A 40 -1.87 -6.63 5.22
C PHE A 40 -1.14 -5.37 4.73
N SER A 41 0.08 -5.12 5.21
CA SER A 41 0.88 -3.95 4.84
C SER A 41 1.51 -4.09 3.46
N GLY A 42 1.78 -5.32 3.01
CA GLY A 42 2.28 -5.59 1.65
C GLY A 42 1.31 -5.14 0.55
N GLU A 43 0.01 -5.15 0.83
CA GLU A 43 -1.06 -4.75 -0.10
C GLU A 43 -1.09 -3.23 -0.38
N ARG A 44 -0.64 -2.41 0.60
CA ARG A 44 -0.68 -0.94 0.54
C ARG A 44 0.63 -0.28 0.11
N ASP A 45 1.75 -0.99 0.21
CA ASP A 45 3.10 -0.48 -0.13
C ASP A 45 3.70 -1.20 -1.34
N ASP A 46 2.81 -1.67 -2.23
CA ASP A 46 3.20 -2.22 -3.53
C ASP A 46 3.34 -1.08 -4.56
N PRO A 47 4.57 -0.68 -4.93
CA PRO A 47 4.79 0.39 -5.88
C PRO A 47 4.30 0.03 -7.29
N TYR A 48 4.15 -1.27 -7.62
CA TYR A 48 3.57 -1.68 -8.91
C TYR A 48 2.11 -1.28 -9.01
N ARG A 49 1.34 -1.49 -7.94
CA ARG A 49 -0.07 -1.07 -7.86
C ARG A 49 -0.26 0.44 -7.94
N GLU A 50 0.68 1.23 -7.42
CA GLU A 50 0.65 2.70 -7.57
C GLU A 50 0.72 3.14 -9.04
N LEU A 51 1.35 2.34 -9.91
CA LEU A 51 1.38 2.54 -11.36
C LEU A 51 0.25 1.79 -12.10
N GLY A 52 -0.64 1.10 -11.37
CA GLY A 52 -1.68 0.25 -11.96
C GLY A 52 -1.15 -1.04 -12.58
N LEU A 53 -0.02 -1.52 -12.10
CA LEU A 53 0.66 -2.73 -12.57
C LEU A 53 0.65 -3.82 -11.50
N THR A 54 0.92 -5.04 -11.95
CA THR A 54 1.20 -6.19 -11.10
C THR A 54 2.72 -6.34 -10.91
N SER A 55 3.13 -7.12 -9.91
CA SER A 55 4.55 -7.30 -9.56
C SER A 55 5.36 -8.08 -10.61
N ASP A 56 4.68 -8.79 -11.53
CA ASP A 56 5.24 -9.50 -12.68
C ASP A 56 5.42 -8.61 -13.93
N ALA A 57 4.98 -7.35 -13.89
CA ALA A 57 5.09 -6.44 -15.03
C ALA A 57 6.54 -6.30 -15.52
N THR A 58 6.74 -6.31 -16.84
CA THR A 58 8.04 -6.18 -17.48
C THR A 58 8.60 -4.76 -17.38
N ALA A 59 9.90 -4.59 -17.63
CA ALA A 59 10.53 -3.25 -17.64
C ALA A 59 9.86 -2.30 -18.64
N ALA A 60 9.49 -2.82 -19.81
CA ALA A 60 8.81 -2.07 -20.85
C ALA A 60 7.41 -1.61 -20.40
N GLU A 61 6.65 -2.47 -19.72
CA GLU A 61 5.33 -2.11 -19.18
C GLU A 61 5.41 -1.06 -18.08
N ILE A 62 6.42 -1.15 -17.21
CA ILE A 62 6.68 -0.16 -16.16
C ILE A 62 6.99 1.21 -16.76
N ASP A 63 7.90 1.26 -17.74
CA ASP A 63 8.25 2.51 -18.42
C ASP A 63 7.07 3.10 -19.20
N LEU A 64 6.28 2.25 -19.85
CA LEU A 64 5.08 2.66 -20.57
C LEU A 64 4.02 3.24 -19.63
N ALA A 65 3.75 2.58 -18.50
CA ALA A 65 2.83 3.06 -17.49
C ALA A 65 3.30 4.39 -16.88
N TYR A 66 4.59 4.48 -16.54
CA TYR A 66 5.20 5.71 -16.03
C TYR A 66 5.01 6.88 -17.00
N ARG A 67 5.36 6.71 -18.28
CA ARG A 67 5.21 7.75 -19.32
C ARG A 67 3.74 8.16 -19.49
N ARG A 68 2.82 7.19 -19.53
CA ARG A 68 1.37 7.45 -19.64
C ARG A 68 0.86 8.26 -18.47
N LEU A 69 1.22 7.90 -17.25
CA LEU A 69 0.76 8.60 -16.04
C LEU A 69 1.36 10.00 -15.94
N MET A 70 2.66 10.15 -16.20
CA MET A 70 3.30 11.47 -16.25
C MET A 70 2.70 12.35 -17.34
N SER A 71 2.34 11.80 -18.49
CA SER A 71 1.66 12.56 -19.55
C SER A 71 0.27 13.07 -19.12
N GLN A 72 -0.36 12.50 -18.10
CA GLN A 72 -1.67 12.93 -17.60
C GLN A 72 -1.53 13.94 -16.45
N PHE A 73 -0.54 13.74 -15.57
CA PHE A 73 -0.38 14.53 -14.35
C PHE A 73 0.80 15.50 -14.36
N HIS A 74 1.48 15.71 -15.50
CA HIS A 74 2.62 16.61 -15.57
C HIS A 74 2.24 18.04 -15.12
N PRO A 75 3.01 18.69 -14.24
CA PRO A 75 2.73 20.03 -13.75
C PRO A 75 2.54 21.05 -14.88
N ASP A 76 3.30 20.92 -15.97
CA ASP A 76 3.17 21.81 -17.14
C ASP A 76 1.79 21.73 -17.80
N LYS A 77 1.15 20.57 -17.82
CA LYS A 77 -0.18 20.40 -18.45
C LYS A 77 -1.30 21.01 -17.63
N VAL A 78 -1.12 21.09 -16.32
CA VAL A 78 -2.08 21.70 -15.40
C VAL A 78 -1.69 23.12 -15.00
N ALA A 79 -0.65 23.71 -15.61
CA ALA A 79 -0.14 25.03 -15.23
C ALA A 79 -1.21 26.13 -15.25
N ARG A 80 -2.18 26.02 -16.18
CA ARG A 80 -3.33 26.93 -16.32
C ARG A 80 -4.60 26.48 -15.57
N ALA A 81 -4.56 25.33 -14.90
CA ALA A 81 -5.70 24.79 -14.16
C ALA A 81 -5.88 25.50 -12.81
N ALA A 82 -7.04 25.28 -12.19
CA ALA A 82 -7.33 25.78 -10.86
C ALA A 82 -6.25 25.35 -9.83
N PRO A 83 -5.99 26.15 -8.77
CA PRO A 83 -4.95 25.86 -7.79
C PRO A 83 -5.07 24.47 -7.14
N GLU A 84 -6.30 23.99 -6.94
CA GLU A 84 -6.56 22.65 -6.40
C GLU A 84 -6.17 21.54 -7.36
N ALA A 85 -6.52 21.67 -8.64
CA ALA A 85 -6.16 20.72 -9.69
C ALA A 85 -4.64 20.64 -9.86
N ARG A 86 -3.95 21.79 -9.78
CA ARG A 86 -2.48 21.85 -9.77
C ARG A 86 -1.87 21.06 -8.61
N ARG A 87 -2.33 21.33 -7.38
CA ARG A 87 -1.87 20.61 -6.18
C ARG A 87 -2.16 19.11 -6.26
N GLN A 88 -3.28 18.72 -6.87
CA GLN A 88 -3.62 17.31 -7.03
C GLN A 88 -2.70 16.62 -8.04
N ALA A 89 -2.44 17.26 -9.18
CA ALA A 89 -1.54 16.75 -10.20
C ALA A 89 -0.09 16.66 -9.68
N GLU A 90 0.41 17.68 -8.99
CA GLU A 90 1.74 17.65 -8.35
C GLU A 90 1.87 16.49 -7.35
N ARG A 91 0.85 16.29 -6.51
CA ARG A 91 0.82 15.15 -5.57
C ARG A 91 0.83 13.81 -6.31
N ARG A 92 0.06 13.67 -7.39
CA ARG A 92 0.04 12.45 -8.21
C ARG A 92 1.37 12.22 -8.92
N ALA A 93 1.94 13.22 -9.56
CA ALA A 93 3.25 13.13 -10.23
C ALA A 93 4.35 12.72 -9.24
N SER A 94 4.35 13.29 -8.04
CA SER A 94 5.29 12.92 -6.97
C SER A 94 5.13 11.45 -6.55
N GLN A 95 3.89 10.96 -6.37
CA GLN A 95 3.62 9.54 -6.07
C GLN A 95 4.13 8.62 -7.19
N ILE A 96 3.86 8.97 -8.45
CA ILE A 96 4.29 8.20 -9.64
C ILE A 96 5.81 8.08 -9.68
N ASN A 97 6.54 9.19 -9.48
CA ASN A 97 8.00 9.20 -9.42
C ASN A 97 8.52 8.32 -8.28
N ALA A 98 7.95 8.46 -7.07
CA ALA A 98 8.36 7.68 -5.91
C ALA A 98 8.11 6.17 -6.09
N ALA A 99 7.02 5.79 -6.75
CA ALA A 99 6.71 4.39 -7.09
C ALA A 99 7.71 3.83 -8.11
N TYR A 100 7.94 4.56 -9.20
CA TYR A 100 8.89 4.17 -10.24
C TYR A 100 10.31 3.98 -9.66
N ASP A 101 10.77 4.93 -8.86
CA ASP A 101 12.08 4.84 -8.20
C ASP A 101 12.18 3.64 -7.25
N ARG A 102 11.12 3.33 -6.49
CA ARG A 102 11.07 2.14 -5.63
C ARG A 102 11.19 0.86 -6.45
N ILE A 103 10.49 0.75 -7.58
CA ILE A 103 10.57 -0.41 -8.48
C ILE A 103 11.99 -0.55 -9.06
N GLN A 104 12.55 0.55 -9.56
CA GLN A 104 13.91 0.55 -10.12
C GLN A 104 14.96 0.13 -9.07
N ARG A 105 14.85 0.61 -7.83
CA ARG A 105 15.73 0.17 -6.73
C ARG A 105 15.58 -1.30 -6.40
N ARG A 106 14.35 -1.85 -6.39
CA ARG A 106 14.10 -3.28 -6.13
C ARG A 106 14.70 -4.19 -7.20
N ARG A 107 14.78 -3.72 -8.46
CA ARG A 107 15.34 -4.48 -9.60
C ARG A 107 16.86 -4.40 -9.74
N ARG A 108 17.49 -3.39 -9.13
CA ARG A 108 18.95 -3.23 -9.14
C ARG A 108 19.65 -4.02 -8.03
N ARG A 109 18.90 -4.60 -7.09
CA ARG A 109 19.40 -5.52 -6.06
C ARG A 109 19.26 -6.95 -6.54
#